data_AF-A0A316DLH8-F1
#
_entry.id   AF-A0A316DLH8-F1
#
_cell.length_a   1.000
_cell.length_b   1.000
_cell.length_c   1.000
_cell.angle_alpha   90.00
_cell.angle_beta   90.00
_cell.angle_gamma   90.00
#
_symmetry.space_group_name_H-M   'P 1'
#
loop_
_entity.id
_entity.type
_entity.pdbx_description
1 polymer ?
#
loop_
_entity_poly.entity_id
_entity_poly.type
_entity_poly.pdbx_seq_one_letter_code
_entity_poly.pdbx_strand_id
1 'polypeptide(L)'
;MKYFLNYLVGVLILCVSVNTFSQEVACNDLLSFIKENGYSKGSLSSYTLDSEWLYEVKTYSYDYKIYVVAKIKTSEYSYSTNTYIFCGIPSYNWSNFQYGGYGDSNSYGERFHKYIIDYKCNCY
;
A
#
# COMPACT_ATOMS: atom_id res chain seq x y z
N MET A 1 43.74 30.30 7.63
CA MET A 1 42.96 29.05 7.40
C MET A 1 41.81 28.91 8.42
N LYS A 2 40.89 29.88 8.53
CA LYS A 2 39.69 29.74 9.40
C LYS A 2 38.37 30.06 8.70
N TYR A 3 38.42 30.70 7.53
CA TYR A 3 37.22 31.11 6.78
C TYR A 3 36.77 30.09 5.72
N PHE A 4 37.62 29.12 5.35
CA PHE A 4 37.29 28.09 4.35
C PHE A 4 36.44 26.94 4.92
N LEU A 5 36.52 26.68 6.23
CA LEU A 5 35.77 25.59 6.87
C LEU A 5 34.28 25.96 7.08
N ASN A 6 33.98 27.25 7.29
CA ASN A 6 32.61 27.72 7.51
C ASN A 6 31.79 27.81 6.21
N TYR A 7 32.44 27.95 5.04
CA TYR A 7 31.74 28.02 3.75
C TYR A 7 31.26 26.64 3.28
N LEU A 8 32.02 25.58 3.60
CA LEU A 8 31.67 24.19 3.27
C LEU A 8 30.46 23.66 4.06
N VAL A 9 30.26 24.14 5.29
CA VAL A 9 29.11 23.73 6.14
C VAL A 9 27.81 24.41 5.67
N GLY A 10 27.89 25.62 5.10
CA GLY A 10 26.71 26.35 4.60
C GLY A 10 26.11 25.81 3.30
N VAL A 11 26.93 25.18 2.44
CA VAL A 11 26.50 24.67 1.13
C VAL A 11 25.86 23.27 1.22
N LEU A 12 26.15 22.50 2.27
CA LEU A 12 25.63 21.14 2.41
C LEU A 12 24.15 21.06 2.84
N ILE A 13 23.58 22.15 3.35
CA ILE A 13 22.22 22.17 3.95
C ILE A 13 21.12 22.49 2.90
N LEU A 14 21.48 22.94 1.71
CA LEU A 14 20.52 23.39 0.68
C LEU A 14 20.04 22.30 -0.30
N CYS A 15 20.52 21.07 -0.20
CA CYS A 15 20.22 20.01 -1.18
C CYS A 15 19.16 18.98 -0.74
N VAL A 16 18.55 19.12 0.44
CA VAL A 16 17.68 18.05 1.00
C VAL A 16 16.17 18.32 0.81
N SER A 17 15.76 19.43 0.21
CA SER A 17 14.35 19.84 0.21
C SER A 17 13.64 19.74 -1.15
N VAL A 18 13.70 18.60 -1.84
CA VAL A 18 12.81 18.34 -2.99
C VAL A 18 12.44 16.85 -3.11
N ASN A 19 11.14 16.61 -3.38
CA ASN A 19 10.51 15.41 -3.96
C ASN A 19 9.64 14.48 -3.08
N THR A 20 8.69 15.00 -2.30
CA THR A 20 7.62 14.15 -1.71
C THR A 20 6.28 14.20 -2.45
N PHE A 21 6.09 15.09 -3.44
CA PHE A 21 4.78 15.32 -4.09
C PHE A 21 4.57 14.58 -5.43
N SER A 22 5.62 14.05 -6.08
CA SER A 22 5.48 13.35 -7.38
C SER A 22 4.82 11.98 -7.25
N GLN A 23 5.15 11.24 -6.18
CA GLN A 23 4.79 9.83 -6.01
C GLN A 23 3.28 9.62 -5.82
N GLU A 24 2.60 10.62 -5.23
CA GLU A 24 1.16 10.54 -4.94
C GLU A 24 0.32 10.59 -6.23
N VAL A 25 0.78 11.34 -7.25
CA VAL A 25 0.07 11.47 -8.54
C VAL A 25 0.08 10.13 -9.28
N ALA A 26 1.26 9.50 -9.43
CA ALA A 26 1.38 8.23 -10.15
C ALA A 26 0.59 7.08 -9.50
N CYS A 27 0.51 7.07 -8.17
CA CYS A 27 -0.26 6.06 -7.44
C CYS A 27 -1.77 6.23 -7.62
N ASN A 28 -2.25 7.47 -7.65
CA ASN A 28 -3.65 7.79 -7.92
C ASN A 28 -4.03 7.46 -9.36
N ASP A 29 -3.14 7.70 -10.32
CA ASP A 29 -3.35 7.35 -11.72
C ASP A 29 -3.41 5.83 -11.91
N LEU A 30 -2.47 5.08 -11.33
CA LEU A 30 -2.50 3.61 -11.35
C LEU A 30 -3.76 3.06 -10.68
N LEU A 31 -4.15 3.62 -9.53
CA LEU A 31 -5.35 3.25 -8.81
C LEU A 31 -6.61 3.46 -9.67
N SER A 32 -6.71 4.60 -10.35
CA SER A 32 -7.83 4.93 -11.22
C SER A 32 -7.86 4.00 -12.43
N PHE A 33 -6.70 3.81 -13.07
CA PHE A 33 -6.54 2.91 -14.21
C PHE A 33 -7.00 1.48 -13.89
N ILE A 34 -6.53 0.91 -12.77
CA ILE A 34 -6.89 -0.46 -12.37
C ILE A 34 -8.38 -0.57 -11.98
N LYS A 35 -8.97 0.46 -11.36
CA LYS A 35 -10.41 0.46 -11.05
C LYS A 35 -11.28 0.52 -12.30
N GLU A 36 -10.84 1.24 -13.32
CA GLU A 36 -11.59 1.43 -14.57
C GLU A 36 -11.40 0.27 -15.56
N ASN A 37 -10.18 -0.25 -15.67
CA ASN A 37 -9.80 -1.22 -16.70
C ASN A 37 -9.60 -2.64 -16.16
N GLY A 38 -9.38 -2.79 -14.85
CA GLY A 38 -9.16 -4.08 -14.21
C GLY A 38 -10.47 -4.83 -13.92
N TYR A 39 -10.42 -6.15 -14.01
CA TYR A 39 -11.54 -7.00 -13.63
C TYR A 39 -11.60 -7.18 -12.12
N SER A 40 -12.69 -6.71 -11.48
CA SER A 40 -12.92 -6.91 -10.05
C SER A 40 -13.08 -8.40 -9.71
N LYS A 41 -12.24 -8.92 -8.82
CA LYS A 41 -12.24 -10.32 -8.38
C LYS A 41 -12.92 -10.53 -7.03
N GLY A 42 -12.99 -9.50 -6.20
CA GLY A 42 -13.58 -9.61 -4.87
C GLY A 42 -13.39 -8.37 -4.02
N SER A 43 -14.15 -8.32 -2.91
CA SER A 43 -14.09 -7.27 -1.92
C SER A 43 -14.36 -7.85 -0.54
N LEU A 44 -13.56 -7.47 0.45
CA LEU A 44 -13.79 -7.75 1.86
C LEU A 44 -14.00 -6.41 2.57
N SER A 45 -15.12 -6.29 3.27
CA SER A 45 -15.45 -5.09 4.05
C SER A 45 -14.94 -5.22 5.48
N SER A 46 -14.95 -4.11 6.22
CA SER A 46 -14.56 -4.04 7.63
C SER A 46 -15.26 -5.09 8.49
N TYR A 47 -16.54 -5.35 8.24
CA TYR A 47 -17.32 -6.37 8.96
C TYR A 47 -16.73 -7.78 8.79
N THR A 48 -16.27 -8.13 7.58
CA THR A 48 -15.63 -9.43 7.33
C THR A 48 -14.18 -9.46 7.80
N LEU A 49 -13.48 -8.34 7.65
CA LEU A 49 -12.06 -8.23 8.00
C LEU A 49 -11.84 -8.28 9.51
N ASP A 50 -12.79 -7.79 10.31
CA ASP A 50 -12.74 -7.71 11.78
C ASP A 50 -11.34 -7.27 12.26
N SER A 51 -10.86 -6.17 11.68
CA SER A 51 -9.49 -5.69 11.87
C SER A 51 -9.48 -4.31 12.49
N GLU A 52 -8.58 -4.13 13.45
CA GLU A 52 -8.32 -2.85 14.12
C GLU A 52 -7.84 -1.78 13.13
N TRP A 53 -7.12 -2.15 12.06
CA TRP A 53 -6.49 -1.21 11.13
C TRP A 53 -6.88 -1.39 9.67
N LEU A 54 -7.28 -2.60 9.21
CA LEU A 54 -7.80 -2.80 7.85
C LEU A 54 -9.30 -2.50 7.79
N TYR A 55 -9.68 -1.59 6.89
CA TYR A 55 -11.06 -1.17 6.72
C TYR A 55 -11.75 -1.82 5.51
N GLU A 56 -11.05 -1.92 4.38
CA GLU A 56 -11.60 -2.51 3.15
C GLU A 56 -10.46 -3.09 2.33
N VAL A 57 -10.67 -4.23 1.67
CA VAL A 57 -9.71 -4.81 0.72
C VAL A 57 -10.46 -5.19 -0.55
N LYS A 58 -10.05 -4.63 -1.69
CA LYS A 58 -10.58 -4.95 -3.02
C LYS A 58 -9.50 -5.52 -3.91
N THR A 59 -9.86 -6.48 -4.74
CA THR A 59 -8.92 -7.18 -5.61
C THR A 59 -9.34 -7.04 -7.05
N TYR A 60 -8.37 -6.73 -7.90
CA TYR A 60 -8.53 -6.56 -9.33
C TYR A 60 -7.51 -7.45 -10.06
N SER A 61 -7.88 -7.93 -11.24
CA SER A 61 -6.92 -8.54 -12.16
C SER A 61 -6.84 -7.73 -13.45
N TYR A 62 -5.62 -7.43 -13.87
CA TYR A 62 -5.34 -6.77 -15.15
C TYR A 62 -4.03 -7.34 -15.71
N ASP A 63 -4.00 -7.69 -17.00
CA ASP A 63 -2.81 -8.25 -17.67
C ASP A 63 -2.16 -9.41 -16.87
N TYR A 64 -3.00 -10.38 -16.46
CA TYR A 64 -2.60 -11.55 -15.65
C TYR A 64 -1.92 -11.24 -14.30
N LYS A 65 -1.93 -9.98 -13.88
CA LYS A 65 -1.43 -9.53 -12.57
C LYS A 65 -2.59 -9.25 -11.63
N ILE A 66 -2.38 -9.55 -10.36
CA ILE A 66 -3.33 -9.23 -9.29
C ILE A 66 -2.89 -7.94 -8.62
N TYR A 67 -3.87 -7.05 -8.44
CA TYR A 67 -3.72 -5.80 -7.72
C TYR A 67 -4.68 -5.81 -6.55
N VAL A 68 -4.20 -5.41 -5.38
CA VAL A 68 -5.03 -5.22 -4.19
C VAL A 68 -5.07 -3.74 -3.85
N VAL A 69 -6.27 -3.23 -3.65
CA VAL A 69 -6.53 -1.88 -3.15
C VAL A 69 -7.05 -2.02 -1.73
N ALA A 70 -6.29 -1.55 -0.75
CA ALA A 70 -6.68 -1.59 0.66
C ALA A 70 -6.95 -0.18 1.19
N LYS A 71 -8.05 -0.04 1.94
CA LYS A 71 -8.28 1.11 2.81
C LYS A 71 -7.83 0.76 4.21
N ILE A 72 -6.90 1.54 4.74
CA ILE A 72 -6.30 1.37 6.06
C ILE A 72 -6.74 2.55 6.92
N LYS A 73 -7.22 2.29 8.13
CA LYS A 73 -7.61 3.33 9.10
C LYS A 73 -6.38 4.14 9.51
N THR A 74 -6.56 5.44 9.71
CA THR A 74 -5.46 6.32 10.17
C THR A 74 -5.08 6.08 11.62
N SER A 75 -5.98 5.50 12.42
CA SER A 75 -5.75 4.93 13.75
C SER A 75 -6.86 3.92 14.05
N GLU A 76 -6.69 3.11 15.09
CA GLU A 76 -7.63 2.06 15.52
C GLU A 76 -9.08 2.57 15.67
N TYR A 77 -9.24 3.76 16.26
CA TYR A 77 -10.54 4.39 16.55
C TYR A 77 -11.03 5.32 15.43
N SER A 78 -10.29 5.46 14.33
CA SER A 78 -10.63 6.41 13.28
C SER A 78 -11.57 5.82 12.24
N TYR A 79 -12.55 6.62 11.84
CA TYR A 79 -13.36 6.36 10.64
C TYR A 79 -12.70 6.86 9.36
N SER A 80 -11.63 7.66 9.45
CA SER A 80 -10.87 8.10 8.29
C SER A 80 -9.88 7.02 7.84
N THR A 81 -9.76 6.87 6.52
CA THR A 81 -8.92 5.83 5.91
C THR A 81 -8.05 6.41 4.82
N ASN A 82 -6.86 5.86 4.68
CA ASN A 82 -5.96 6.08 3.55
C ASN A 82 -6.06 4.90 2.60
N THR A 83 -6.08 5.16 1.30
CA THR A 83 -6.13 4.12 0.27
C THR A 83 -4.73 3.82 -0.22
N TYR A 84 -4.39 2.53 -0.31
CA TYR A 84 -3.12 2.03 -0.80
C TYR A 84 -3.36 0.98 -1.88
N ILE A 85 -2.43 0.90 -2.82
CA ILE A 85 -2.42 -0.11 -3.87
C ILE A 85 -1.18 -1.00 -3.73
N PHE A 86 -1.40 -2.29 -3.95
CA PHE A 86 -0.42 -3.37 -3.86
C PHE A 86 -0.42 -4.11 -5.20
N CYS A 87 0.76 -4.37 -5.75
CA CYS A 87 0.98 -4.71 -7.15
C CYS A 87 1.57 -6.11 -7.32
N GLY A 88 1.17 -6.81 -8.37
CA GLY A 88 1.83 -8.05 -8.81
C GLY A 88 1.74 -9.18 -7.80
N ILE A 89 0.61 -9.26 -7.08
CA ILE A 89 0.44 -10.23 -6.01
C ILE A 89 0.30 -11.64 -6.61
N PRO A 90 1.11 -12.63 -6.18
CA PRO A 90 0.93 -14.00 -6.62
C PRO A 90 -0.45 -14.53 -6.25
N SER A 91 -1.07 -15.31 -7.12
CA SER A 91 -2.39 -15.91 -6.86
C SER A 91 -2.44 -16.72 -5.56
N TYR A 92 -1.33 -17.38 -5.20
CA TYR A 92 -1.18 -18.09 -3.95
C TYR A 92 -1.26 -17.17 -2.73
N ASN A 93 -0.57 -16.02 -2.76
CA ASN A 93 -0.62 -15.03 -1.69
C ASN A 93 -2.01 -14.45 -1.51
N TRP A 94 -2.70 -14.14 -2.62
CA TRP A 94 -4.09 -13.70 -2.56
C TRP A 94 -5.01 -14.76 -1.94
N SER A 95 -4.87 -16.02 -2.38
CA SER A 95 -5.66 -17.13 -1.85
C SER A 95 -5.44 -17.33 -0.36
N ASN A 96 -4.18 -17.34 0.10
CA ASN A 96 -3.87 -17.48 1.52
C ASN A 96 -4.34 -16.28 2.35
N PHE A 97 -4.28 -15.06 1.82
CA PHE A 97 -4.87 -13.91 2.51
C PHE A 97 -6.38 -14.11 2.72
N GLN A 98 -7.09 -14.53 1.66
CA GLN A 98 -8.55 -14.65 1.69
C GLN A 98 -9.04 -15.83 2.55
N TYR A 99 -8.39 -16.99 2.43
CA TYR A 99 -8.88 -18.26 2.99
C TYR A 99 -8.01 -18.82 4.12
N GLY A 100 -6.81 -18.27 4.33
CA GLY A 100 -5.82 -18.83 5.25
C GLY A 100 -5.08 -20.05 4.68
N GLY A 101 -3.85 -20.24 5.16
CA GLY A 101 -3.05 -21.45 4.97
C GLY A 101 -2.89 -22.25 6.27
N TYR A 102 -2.22 -23.40 6.17
CA TYR A 102 -1.91 -24.23 7.34
C TYR A 102 -1.02 -23.47 8.34
N GLY A 103 -1.49 -23.34 9.59
CA GLY A 103 -0.79 -22.62 10.66
C GLY A 103 -0.90 -21.10 10.56
N ASP A 104 -1.72 -20.56 9.66
CA ASP A 104 -1.99 -19.13 9.61
C ASP A 104 -2.93 -18.70 10.72
N SER A 105 -2.80 -17.43 11.09
CA SER A 105 -3.77 -16.76 11.94
C SER A 105 -5.14 -16.65 11.29
N ASN A 106 -6.19 -16.66 12.10
CA ASN A 106 -7.54 -16.34 11.67
C ASN A 106 -7.74 -14.83 11.43
N SER A 107 -6.83 -13.97 11.90
CA SER A 107 -6.87 -12.53 11.68
C SER A 107 -6.53 -12.15 10.24
N TYR A 108 -7.43 -11.43 9.56
CA TYR A 108 -7.14 -10.85 8.25
C TYR A 108 -6.00 -9.83 8.30
N GLY A 109 -5.84 -9.11 9.42
CA GLY A 109 -4.73 -8.18 9.63
C GLY A 109 -3.37 -8.86 9.53
N GLU A 110 -3.21 -9.97 10.26
CA GLU A 110 -1.96 -10.73 10.28
C GLU A 110 -1.69 -11.40 8.93
N ARG A 111 -2.73 -11.97 8.28
CA ARG A 111 -2.59 -12.53 6.94
C ARG A 111 -2.27 -11.49 5.88
N PHE A 112 -2.83 -10.28 5.99
CA PHE A 112 -2.51 -9.18 5.09
C PHE A 112 -1.04 -8.78 5.23
N HIS A 113 -0.56 -8.67 6.47
CA HIS A 113 0.85 -8.39 6.74
C HIS A 113 1.75 -9.49 6.18
N LYS A 114 1.35 -10.76 6.30
CA LYS A 114 2.14 -11.89 5.80
C LYS A 114 2.19 -12.00 4.27
N TYR A 115 1.07 -11.76 3.59
CA TYR A 115 0.94 -12.12 2.17
C TYR A 115 0.87 -10.94 1.21
N ILE A 116 0.50 -9.74 1.69
CA ILE A 116 0.13 -8.61 0.83
C ILE A 116 1.00 -7.38 1.09
N ILE A 117 1.37 -7.06 2.34
CA ILE A 117 1.97 -5.76 2.70
C ILE A 117 3.25 -5.42 1.92
N ASP A 118 4.08 -6.44 1.65
CA ASP A 118 5.36 -6.28 0.97
C ASP A 118 5.21 -6.02 -0.54
N TYR A 119 4.01 -6.21 -1.09
CA TYR A 119 3.69 -5.91 -2.49
C TYR A 119 3.25 -4.47 -2.70
N LYS A 120 3.46 -3.58 -1.71
CA LYS A 120 3.09 -2.16 -1.84
C LYS A 120 3.70 -1.60 -3.13
N CYS A 121 2.85 -1.05 -3.99
CA CYS A 121 3.32 -0.53 -5.27
C CYS A 121 4.33 0.59 -5.03
N ASN A 122 5.41 0.54 -5.79
CA ASN A 122 6.39 1.60 -5.83
C ASN A 122 5.97 2.61 -6.90
N CYS A 123 5.13 3.56 -6.50
CA CYS A 123 4.66 4.63 -7.36
C CYS A 123 5.66 5.79 -7.32
N TYR A 124 6.14 6.22 -8.50
CA TYR A 124 7.15 7.26 -8.68
C TYR A 124 6.57 8.48 -9.40
#